data_AF-A0A7J6TUF3-F1
#
_entry.id   AF-A0A7J6TUF3-F1
#
_cell.length_a   1.000
_cell.length_b   1.000
_cell.length_c   1.000
_cell.angle_alpha   90.00
_cell.angle_beta   90.00
_cell.angle_gamma   90.00
#
_symmetry.space_group_name_H-M   'P 1'
#
loop_
_entity.id
_entity.type
_entity.pdbx_description
1 polymer ?
#
loop_
_entity_poly.entity_id
_entity_poly.type
_entity_poly.pdbx_seq_one_letter_code
_entity_poly.pdbx_strand_id
1 'polypeptide(L)'
;NNYGKDFIDAVEVVRRKCPGCYTSGGLSNLSFSFRGLNELREAMHSVFLYHAIPKGLTMAIVNAGALPIYTDIPDDMRQLLEDVVMNVAPEATEKLLEFASELKEKKAQKGGAGG
;
A
#
# COMPACT_ATOMS: atom_id res chain seq x y z
N ASN A 1 -8.35 1.69 10.17
CA ASN A 1 -7.51 2.77 10.73
C ASN A 1 -7.23 3.75 9.60
N ASN A 2 -7.38 5.06 9.81
CA ASN A 2 -7.46 6.06 8.73
C ASN A 2 -6.10 6.64 8.28
N TYR A 3 -4.97 6.17 8.82
CA TYR A 3 -3.65 6.79 8.62
C TYR A 3 -3.22 6.98 7.16
N GLY A 4 -3.49 6.02 6.27
CA GLY A 4 -3.14 6.14 4.85
C GLY A 4 -3.89 7.30 4.18
N LYS A 5 -5.21 7.32 4.35
CA LYS A 5 -6.09 8.38 3.87
C LYS A 5 -5.75 9.74 4.48
N ASP A 6 -5.54 9.81 5.80
CA ASP A 6 -5.19 11.05 6.50
C ASP A 6 -3.90 11.65 5.95
N PHE A 7 -2.90 10.82 5.65
CA PHE A 7 -1.65 11.29 5.04
C PHE A 7 -1.90 11.89 3.65
N ILE A 8 -2.67 11.19 2.81
CA ILE A 8 -2.98 11.64 1.44
C ILE A 8 -3.76 12.97 1.48
N ASP A 9 -4.75 13.09 2.36
CA ASP A 9 -5.53 14.31 2.54
C ASP A 9 -4.65 15.46 3.09
N ALA A 10 -3.73 15.17 4.01
CA ALA A 10 -2.78 16.14 4.54
C ALA A 10 -1.82 16.65 3.46
N VAL A 11 -1.35 15.79 2.56
CA VAL A 11 -0.51 16.18 1.41
C VAL A 11 -1.22 17.20 0.53
N GLU A 12 -2.50 16.99 0.22
CA GLU A 12 -3.31 17.93 -0.56
C GLU A 12 -3.47 19.28 0.16
N VAL A 13 -3.69 19.24 1.47
CA VAL A 13 -3.78 20.46 2.30
C VAL A 13 -2.46 21.22 2.30
N VAL A 14 -1.32 20.56 2.50
CA VAL A 14 0.01 21.18 2.51
C VAL A 14 0.32 21.80 1.16
N ARG A 15 0.09 21.07 0.06
CA ARG A 15 0.27 21.59 -1.31
C ARG A 15 -0.49 22.89 -1.54
N ARG A 16 -1.72 22.98 -1.05
CA ARG A 16 -2.57 24.17 -1.21
C ARG A 16 -2.17 25.33 -0.30
N LYS A 17 -1.82 25.06 0.95
CA LYS A 17 -1.58 26.10 1.97
C LYS A 17 -0.14 26.60 2.02
N CYS A 18 0.82 25.79 1.58
CA CYS A 18 2.25 26.06 1.68
C CYS A 18 2.90 25.99 0.29
N PRO A 19 2.67 26.98 -0.59
CA PRO A 19 3.24 26.99 -1.92
C PRO A 19 4.77 26.97 -1.85
N GLY A 20 5.41 26.11 -2.64
CA GLY A 20 6.86 25.91 -2.66
C GLY A 20 7.39 24.88 -1.65
N CYS A 21 6.55 24.36 -0.74
CA CYS A 21 6.92 23.23 0.10
C CYS A 21 6.78 21.89 -0.63
N TYR A 22 7.68 20.97 -0.31
CA TYR A 22 7.64 19.58 -0.76
C TYR A 22 7.14 18.67 0.35
N THR A 23 6.54 17.54 -0.02
CA THR A 23 6.09 16.49 0.89
C THR A 23 6.79 15.18 0.58
N SER A 24 7.10 14.41 1.64
CA SER A 24 7.72 13.10 1.56
C SER A 24 7.20 12.17 2.64
N GLY A 25 7.25 10.85 2.40
CA GLY A 25 6.82 9.84 3.35
C GLY A 25 7.55 8.51 3.17
N GLY A 26 7.76 7.78 4.26
CA GLY A 26 8.35 6.44 4.23
C GLY A 26 7.29 5.35 4.11
N LEU A 27 7.23 4.66 2.96
CA LEU A 27 6.14 3.72 2.67
C LEU A 27 6.25 2.39 3.41
N SER A 28 7.47 2.00 3.83
CA SER A 28 7.69 0.76 4.58
C SER A 28 6.86 0.66 5.87
N ASN A 29 6.52 1.81 6.48
CA ASN A 29 5.71 1.89 7.70
C ASN A 29 4.26 1.49 7.46
N LEU A 30 3.70 1.84 6.29
CA LEU A 30 2.31 1.52 5.92
C LEU A 30 2.06 0.01 5.87
N SER A 31 3.06 -0.73 5.42
CA SER A 31 2.98 -2.17 5.15
C SER A 31 3.45 -3.07 6.30
N PHE A 32 3.65 -2.53 7.49
CA PHE A 32 4.33 -3.24 8.60
C PHE A 32 3.62 -4.53 9.03
N SER A 33 2.28 -4.53 9.02
CA SER A 33 1.45 -5.68 9.40
C SER A 33 1.62 -6.90 8.48
N PHE A 34 2.15 -6.71 7.27
CA PHE A 34 2.29 -7.74 6.24
C PHE A 34 3.73 -8.21 6.05
N ARG A 35 4.57 -8.09 7.08
CA ARG A 35 5.94 -8.64 7.08
C ARG A 35 5.95 -10.12 6.63
N GLY A 36 6.91 -10.44 5.75
CA GLY A 36 7.04 -11.76 5.12
C GLY A 36 6.25 -11.91 3.80
N LEU A 37 5.32 -11.00 3.49
CA LEU A 37 4.57 -10.97 2.24
C LEU A 37 5.04 -9.81 1.35
N ASN A 38 6.28 -9.89 0.85
CA ASN A 38 6.88 -8.79 0.09
C ASN A 38 6.01 -8.33 -1.09
N GLU A 39 5.48 -9.25 -1.89
CA GLU A 39 4.56 -8.95 -3.00
C GLU A 39 3.37 -8.07 -2.57
N LEU A 40 2.72 -8.41 -1.45
CA LEU A 40 1.60 -7.63 -0.91
C LEU A 40 2.04 -6.25 -0.41
N ARG A 41 3.22 -6.16 0.20
CA ARG A 41 3.78 -4.90 0.70
C ARG A 41 4.13 -3.95 -0.43
N GLU A 42 4.75 -4.46 -1.48
CA GLU A 42 5.19 -3.72 -2.66
C GLU A 42 3.98 -3.23 -3.48
N ALA A 43 2.96 -4.08 -3.62
CA ALA A 43 1.68 -3.69 -4.21
C ALA A 43 1.00 -2.57 -3.39
N MET A 44 1.00 -2.67 -2.05
CA MET A 44 0.45 -1.63 -1.16
C MET A 44 1.16 -0.28 -1.33
N HIS A 45 2.49 -0.28 -1.50
CA HIS A 45 3.26 0.94 -1.74
C HIS A 45 2.88 1.60 -3.06
N SER A 46 2.69 0.79 -4.10
CA SER A 46 2.32 1.24 -5.44
C SER A 46 0.91 1.84 -5.48
N VAL A 47 -0.06 1.19 -4.81
CA VAL A 47 -1.42 1.72 -4.62
C VAL A 47 -1.41 3.04 -3.85
N PHE A 48 -0.64 3.12 -2.76
CA PHE A 48 -0.53 4.36 -2.01
C PHE A 48 0.02 5.51 -2.87
N LEU A 49 1.09 5.28 -3.63
CA LEU A 49 1.68 6.28 -4.50
C LEU A 49 0.73 6.72 -5.61
N TYR A 50 -0.03 5.79 -6.18
CA TYR A 50 -1.04 6.07 -7.20
C TYR A 50 -2.05 7.13 -6.75
N HIS A 51 -2.49 7.07 -5.49
CA HIS A 51 -3.40 8.08 -4.93
C HIS A 51 -2.68 9.32 -4.38
N ALA A 52 -1.49 9.16 -3.80
CA ALA A 52 -0.79 10.27 -3.13
C ALA A 52 -0.12 11.25 -4.11
N ILE A 53 0.45 10.77 -5.21
CA ILE A 53 1.16 11.61 -6.19
C ILE A 53 0.22 12.66 -6.83
N PRO A 54 -0.98 12.31 -7.33
CA PRO A 54 -1.93 13.29 -7.86
C PRO A 54 -2.35 14.35 -6.83
N LYS A 55 -2.31 14.00 -5.54
CA LYS A 55 -2.64 14.90 -4.43
C LYS A 55 -1.51 15.84 -4.04
N GLY A 56 -0.31 15.62 -4.58
CA GLY A 56 0.83 16.52 -4.36
C GLY A 56 2.02 15.89 -3.68
N LEU A 57 2.05 14.56 -3.51
CA LEU A 57 3.22 13.90 -2.95
C LEU A 57 4.38 14.00 -3.95
N THR A 58 5.46 14.64 -3.52
CA THR A 58 6.59 14.95 -4.42
C THR A 58 7.73 13.96 -4.33
N MET A 59 7.90 13.31 -3.18
CA MET A 59 8.95 12.33 -2.92
C MET A 59 8.42 11.21 -2.03
N ALA A 60 9.04 10.03 -2.10
CA ALA A 60 8.78 8.94 -1.18
C ALA A 60 10.06 8.15 -0.91
N ILE A 61 10.23 7.69 0.34
CA ILE A 61 11.32 6.79 0.72
C ILE A 61 10.82 5.37 0.51
N VAL A 62 11.34 4.72 -0.53
CA VAL A 62 10.90 3.41 -1.03
C VAL A 62 12.07 2.50 -1.35
N ASN A 63 11.79 1.21 -1.52
CA ASN A 63 12.70 0.31 -2.22
C ASN A 63 12.42 0.39 -3.73
N ALA A 64 13.25 1.17 -4.46
CA ALA A 64 13.02 1.46 -5.87
C ALA A 64 13.05 0.22 -6.79
N GLY A 65 13.75 -0.84 -6.41
CA GLY A 65 13.80 -2.09 -7.20
C GLY A 65 12.61 -3.01 -6.99
N ALA A 66 11.69 -2.66 -6.09
CA ALA A 66 10.62 -3.51 -5.60
C ALA A 66 9.27 -2.77 -5.62
N LEU A 67 8.99 -2.04 -6.69
CA LEU A 67 7.77 -1.24 -6.83
C LEU A 67 7.05 -1.64 -8.12
N PRO A 68 6.04 -2.52 -8.05
CA PRO A 68 5.31 -2.94 -9.24
C PRO A 68 4.54 -1.78 -9.88
N ILE A 69 4.27 -1.88 -11.17
CA ILE A 69 3.40 -0.92 -11.84
C ILE A 69 1.97 -1.16 -11.35
N TYR A 70 1.26 -0.11 -10.97
CA TYR A 70 -0.09 -0.19 -10.39
C TYR A 70 -1.09 -0.98 -11.26
N THR A 71 -0.99 -0.88 -12.59
CA THR A 71 -1.84 -1.61 -13.54
C THR A 71 -1.52 -3.10 -13.64
N ASP A 72 -0.32 -3.52 -13.20
CA ASP A 72 0.13 -4.90 -13.27
C ASP A 72 -0.24 -5.68 -11.98
N ILE A 73 -0.72 -4.97 -10.95
CA ILE A 73 -1.22 -5.59 -9.72
C ILE A 73 -2.54 -6.31 -10.05
N PRO A 74 -2.70 -7.60 -9.65
CA PRO A 74 -3.95 -8.33 -9.82
C PRO A 74 -5.15 -7.55 -9.27
N ASP A 75 -6.26 -7.51 -10.01
CA ASP A 75 -7.41 -6.66 -9.71
C ASP A 75 -8.02 -6.94 -8.32
N ASP A 76 -8.06 -8.21 -7.91
CA ASP A 76 -8.55 -8.64 -6.60
C ASP A 76 -7.69 -8.09 -5.46
N MET A 77 -6.37 -8.20 -5.58
CA MET A 77 -5.41 -7.65 -4.63
C MET A 77 -5.46 -6.12 -4.64
N ARG A 78 -5.52 -5.50 -5.82
CA ARG A 78 -5.54 -4.04 -5.97
C ARG A 78 -6.76 -3.44 -5.28
N GLN A 79 -7.95 -4.02 -5.48
CA GLN A 79 -9.18 -3.55 -4.84
C GLN A 79 -9.08 -3.61 -3.31
N LEU A 80 -8.62 -4.74 -2.76
CA LEU A 80 -8.45 -4.88 -1.31
C LEU A 80 -7.44 -3.87 -0.74
N LEU A 81 -6.36 -3.60 -1.45
CA LEU A 81 -5.36 -2.61 -1.07
C LEU A 81 -5.90 -1.19 -1.13
N GLU A 82 -6.65 -0.84 -2.18
CA GLU A 82 -7.32 0.47 -2.28
C GLU A 82 -8.32 0.66 -1.15
N ASP A 83 -9.14 -0.34 -0.87
CA ASP A 83 -10.15 -0.26 0.18
C ASP A 83 -9.52 0.05 1.54
N VAL A 84 -8.36 -0.55 1.82
CA VAL A 84 -7.58 -0.31 3.06
C VAL A 84 -6.88 1.04 3.04
N VAL A 85 -6.19 1.40 1.96
CA VAL A 85 -5.43 2.66 1.86
C VAL A 85 -6.37 3.87 1.93
N MET A 86 -7.50 3.80 1.24
CA MET A 86 -8.50 4.86 1.15
C MET A 86 -9.59 4.74 2.22
N ASN A 87 -9.55 3.69 3.06
CA ASN A 87 -10.48 3.45 4.16
C ASN A 87 -11.96 3.57 3.73
N VAL A 88 -12.33 2.93 2.63
CA VAL A 88 -13.67 3.05 2.00
C VAL A 88 -14.73 2.16 2.63
N ALA A 89 -14.32 1.07 3.30
CA ALA A 89 -15.19 0.10 3.93
C ALA A 89 -14.67 -0.29 5.33
N PRO A 90 -15.54 -0.43 6.34
CA PRO A 90 -15.13 -0.76 7.70
C PRO A 90 -14.43 -2.13 7.80
N GLU A 91 -14.83 -3.08 6.94
CA GLU A 91 -14.29 -4.44 6.91
C GLU A 91 -13.06 -4.61 6.01
N ALA A 92 -12.57 -3.54 5.36
CA ALA A 92 -11.46 -3.61 4.40
C ALA A 92 -10.19 -4.21 5.03
N THR A 93 -9.90 -3.83 6.28
CA THR A 93 -8.72 -4.33 7.00
C THR A 93 -8.82 -5.83 7.27
N GLU A 94 -10.00 -6.32 7.66
CA GLU A 94 -10.23 -7.74 7.95
C GLU A 94 -10.11 -8.57 6.66
N LYS A 95 -10.76 -8.15 5.58
CA LYS A 95 -10.65 -8.80 4.26
C LYS A 95 -9.21 -8.90 3.75
N LEU A 96 -8.42 -7.83 3.92
CA LEU A 96 -7.01 -7.85 3.52
C LEU A 96 -6.16 -8.79 4.40
N LEU A 97 -6.46 -8.90 5.70
CA LEU A 97 -5.78 -9.83 6.61
C LEU A 97 -6.11 -11.29 6.28
N GLU A 98 -7.36 -11.60 5.94
CA GLU A 98 -7.79 -12.91 5.47
C GLU A 98 -7.04 -13.29 4.18
N PHE A 99 -7.07 -12.40 3.17
CA PHE A 99 -6.34 -12.58 1.92
C PHE A 99 -4.83 -12.78 2.15
N ALA A 100 -4.22 -12.00 3.03
CA ALA A 100 -2.81 -12.16 3.41
C ALA A 100 -2.54 -13.53 4.05
N SER A 101 -3.47 -14.05 4.85
CA SER A 101 -3.33 -15.35 5.51
C SER A 101 -3.39 -16.48 4.48
N GLU A 102 -4.35 -16.44 3.55
CA GLU A 102 -4.43 -17.40 2.44
C GLU A 102 -3.16 -17.38 1.57
N LEU A 103 -2.62 -16.19 1.27
CA LEU A 103 -1.37 -16.07 0.52
C LEU A 103 -0.18 -16.71 1.25
N LYS A 104 -0.10 -16.58 2.58
CA LYS A 104 0.95 -17.24 3.39
C LYS A 104 0.81 -18.75 3.32
N GLU A 105 -0.41 -19.28 3.47
CA GLU A 105 -0.67 -20.73 3.40
C GLU A 105 -0.33 -21.30 2.03
N LYS A 106 -0.74 -20.63 0.94
CA LYS A 106 -0.39 -21.02 -0.43
C LYS A 106 1.13 -21.02 -0.65
N LYS A 107 1.87 -20.06 -0.09
CA LYS A 107 3.34 -20.05 -0.13
C LYS A 107 3.96 -21.20 0.66
N ALA A 108 3.44 -21.51 1.85
CA ALA A 108 3.93 -22.61 2.68
C ALA A 108 3.74 -23.97 1.98
N GLN A 109 2.58 -24.20 1.35
CA GLN A 109 2.31 -25.44 0.62
C GLN A 109 3.22 -25.61 -0.61
N LYS A 110 3.52 -24.52 -1.34
CA LYS A 110 4.48 -24.57 -2.47
C LYS A 110 5.93 -24.78 -2.02
N GLY A 111 6.31 -24.32 -0.84
CA GLY A 111 7.65 -24.51 -0.28
C GLY A 111 7.90 -25.90 0.32
N GLY A 112 6.83 -26.63 0.71
CA GLY A 112 6.92 -27.97 1.29
C GLY A 112 6.97 -29.12 0.28
N ALA A 113 6.77 -28.87 -1.01
CA ALA A 113 6.75 -29.89 -2.06
C ALA A 113 8.14 -30.27 -2.62
N GLY A 114 9.22 -29.90 -1.94
CA GLY A 114 10.61 -30.09 -2.38
C GLY A 114 11.54 -30.74 -1.36
N GLY A 115 11.01 -31.49 -0.39
CA GLY A 115 11.78 -32.26 0.61
C GLY A 115 11.57 -33.75 0.47
#